data_AF-C9SLC3-F1
#
_entry.id   AF-C9SLC3-F1
#
_cell.length_a   1.000
_cell.length_b   1.000
_cell.length_c   1.000
_cell.angle_alpha   90.00
_cell.angle_beta   90.00
_cell.angle_gamma   90.00
#
_symmetry.space_group_name_H-M   'P 1'
#
loop_
_entity.id
_entity.type
_entity.pdbx_description
1 polymer ?
#
loop_
_entity_poly.entity_id
_entity_poly.type
_entity_poly.pdbx_seq_one_letter_code
_entity_poly.pdbx_strand_id
1 'polypeptide(L)'
;MSALSRLHKLILDSYKESLTPMTVYVESTTPVRGRMQHVLPKREVCDKLLGSYIHTTETIYRIIHIPTFMAQYEMYWDGKLQGDTFLPQLLAICATGSRFEAKSKGLRKSIGTDFDGVHIPTACELVKSWLHSLKGKQLIDFTTLQTEMLLLQAMRMTAARPQVLWTQLGAILGMAMTMGMHRDPSEFEPQIPVFSAEMRRENVVLHP
;
A
#
# COMPACT_ATOMS: atom_id res chain seq x y z
N MET A 1 13.92 -39.74 6.21
CA MET A 1 13.11 -38.52 6.03
C MET A 1 12.18 -38.73 4.84
N SER A 2 10.86 -38.65 5.02
CA SER A 2 9.90 -38.96 3.95
C SER A 2 9.91 -37.87 2.86
N ALA A 3 9.54 -38.25 1.63
CA ALA A 3 9.47 -37.32 0.49
C ALA A 3 8.55 -36.12 0.77
N LEU A 4 7.49 -36.32 1.56
CA LEU A 4 6.56 -35.28 1.99
C LEU A 4 7.25 -34.21 2.85
N SER A 5 8.12 -34.61 3.78
CA SER A 5 8.87 -33.66 4.62
C SER A 5 9.85 -32.81 3.82
N ARG A 6 10.46 -33.38 2.76
CA ARG A 6 11.34 -32.63 1.85
C ARG A 6 10.56 -31.64 0.99
N LEU A 7 9.40 -32.03 0.46
CA LEU A 7 8.52 -31.13 -0.29
C LEU A 7 8.01 -29.98 0.58
N HIS A 8 7.56 -30.28 1.80
CA HIS A 8 7.12 -29.24 2.74
C HIS A 8 8.25 -28.24 3.04
N LYS A 9 9.47 -28.73 3.27
CA LYS A 9 10.64 -27.88 3.50
C LYS A 9 10.96 -27.01 2.28
N LEU A 10 10.96 -27.58 1.07
CA LEU A 10 11.21 -26.85 -0.17
C LEU A 10 10.16 -25.76 -0.44
N ILE A 11 8.88 -26.05 -0.18
CA ILE A 11 7.80 -25.06 -0.31
C ILE A 11 8.01 -23.93 0.71
N LEU A 12 8.34 -24.26 1.96
CA LEU A 12 8.62 -23.24 2.98
C LEU A 12 9.84 -22.38 2.64
N ASP A 13 10.89 -22.98 2.09
CA ASP A 13 12.12 -22.25 1.75
C ASP A 13 11.91 -21.35 0.52
N SER A 14 11.26 -21.85 -0.53
CA SER A 14 10.84 -21.04 -1.69
C SER A 14 9.85 -19.92 -1.29
N TYR A 15 8.95 -20.21 -0.36
CA TYR A 15 8.03 -19.22 0.19
C TYR A 15 8.77 -18.14 0.98
N LYS A 16 9.75 -18.50 1.82
CA LYS A 16 10.60 -17.54 2.53
C LYS A 16 11.38 -16.66 1.56
N GLU A 17 11.98 -17.22 0.51
CA GLU A 17 12.67 -16.45 -0.52
C GLU A 17 11.73 -15.46 -1.23
N SER A 18 10.49 -15.88 -1.54
CA SER A 18 9.50 -14.97 -2.14
C SER A 18 9.02 -13.84 -1.21
N LEU A 19 9.18 -14.02 0.11
CA LEU A 19 8.85 -13.02 1.12
C LEU A 19 10.02 -12.12 1.48
N THR A 20 11.26 -12.55 1.22
CA THR A 20 12.41 -11.70 1.50
C THR A 20 12.33 -10.46 0.61
N PRO A 21 12.33 -9.24 1.18
CA PRO A 21 12.48 -8.04 0.38
C PRO A 21 13.73 -8.21 -0.48
N MET A 22 13.62 -7.97 -1.79
CA MET A 22 14.82 -7.94 -2.63
C MET A 22 15.80 -6.95 -1.99
N THR A 23 16.99 -7.44 -1.67
CA THR A 23 18.11 -6.60 -1.26
C THR A 23 18.53 -5.78 -2.46
N VAL A 24 17.82 -4.68 -2.68
CA VAL A 24 18.27 -3.63 -3.57
C VAL A 24 19.50 -3.04 -2.89
N TYR A 25 20.68 -3.63 -3.13
CA TYR A 25 21.99 -3.06 -2.85
C TYR A 25 22.16 -1.85 -3.76
N VAL A 26 21.44 -0.78 -3.43
CA VAL A 26 21.66 0.56 -3.95
C VAL A 26 22.16 1.34 -2.76
N GLU A 27 23.33 1.96 -2.95
CA GLU A 27 24.07 2.69 -1.93
C GLU A 27 23.14 3.51 -1.03
N SER A 28 23.45 3.51 0.27
CA SER A 28 22.73 4.17 1.38
C SER A 28 22.51 5.69 1.20
N THR A 29 22.91 6.26 0.06
CA THR A 29 22.84 7.67 -0.33
C THR A 29 21.58 8.01 -1.15
N THR A 30 20.90 7.02 -1.74
CA THR A 30 19.73 7.30 -2.58
C THR A 30 18.48 7.52 -1.70
N PRO A 31 17.80 8.68 -1.79
CA PRO A 31 16.58 8.94 -1.03
C PRO A 31 15.54 7.85 -1.26
N VAL A 32 14.75 7.51 -0.22
CA VAL A 32 13.69 6.48 -0.27
C VAL A 32 12.75 6.66 -1.47
N ARG A 33 12.49 7.92 -1.85
CA ARG A 33 11.72 8.31 -3.03
C ARG A 33 12.31 7.79 -4.34
N GLY A 34 13.62 7.92 -4.54
CA GLY A 34 14.29 7.44 -5.75
C GLY A 34 14.23 5.90 -5.87
N ARG A 35 14.35 5.21 -4.73
CA ARG A 35 14.18 3.74 -4.69
C ARG A 35 12.74 3.32 -5.03
N MET A 36 11.73 4.06 -4.53
CA MET A 36 10.33 3.83 -4.90
C MET A 36 10.08 4.03 -6.40
N GLN A 37 10.65 5.08 -7.01
CA GLN A 37 10.56 5.30 -8.46
C GLN A 37 11.20 4.17 -9.26
N HIS A 38 12.32 3.63 -8.79
CA HIS A 38 13.01 2.54 -9.48
C HIS A 38 12.23 1.22 -9.46
N VAL A 39 11.51 0.92 -8.37
CA VAL A 39 10.68 -0.30 -8.27
C VAL A 39 9.27 -0.10 -8.84
N LEU A 40 8.85 1.14 -9.09
CA LEU A 40 7.56 1.42 -9.72
C LEU A 40 7.62 0.94 -11.18
N PRO A 41 6.67 0.11 -11.63
CA PRO A 41 6.67 -0.41 -12.99
C PRO A 41 6.26 0.70 -13.97
N LYS A 42 6.32 0.38 -15.27
CA LYS A 42 5.89 1.32 -16.31
C LYS A 42 4.41 1.64 -16.18
N ARG A 43 4.00 2.80 -16.69
CA ARG A 43 2.63 3.31 -16.63
C ARG A 43 1.59 2.28 -17.06
N GLU A 44 1.84 1.54 -18.14
CA GLU A 44 0.87 0.56 -18.67
C GLU A 44 0.61 -0.60 -17.71
N VAL A 45 1.59 -0.93 -16.86
CA VAL A 45 1.42 -1.91 -15.79
C VAL A 45 0.71 -1.26 -14.62
N CYS A 46 1.13 -0.06 -14.20
CA CYS A 46 0.47 0.68 -13.12
C CYS A 46 -1.03 0.86 -13.39
N ASP A 47 -1.43 1.17 -14.63
CA ASP A 47 -2.82 1.32 -15.04
C ASP A 47 -3.63 0.04 -14.76
N LYS A 48 -3.07 -1.12 -15.11
CA LYS A 48 -3.70 -2.42 -14.86
C LYS A 48 -3.80 -2.72 -13.38
N LEU A 49 -2.72 -2.51 -12.63
CA LEU A 49 -2.67 -2.78 -11.18
C LEU A 49 -3.62 -1.86 -10.40
N LEU A 50 -3.68 -0.58 -10.78
CA LEU A 50 -4.61 0.40 -10.25
C LEU A 50 -6.05 -0.02 -10.55
N GLY A 51 -6.34 -0.42 -11.79
CA GLY A 51 -7.63 -0.99 -12.18
C GLY A 51 -8.01 -2.17 -11.28
N SER A 52 -7.12 -3.13 -11.09
CA SER A 52 -7.39 -4.31 -10.24
C SER A 52 -7.60 -3.91 -8.77
N TYR A 53 -6.88 -2.92 -8.25
CA TYR A 53 -7.11 -2.36 -6.91
C TYR A 53 -8.52 -1.75 -6.78
N ILE A 54 -8.91 -0.90 -7.74
CA ILE A 54 -10.20 -0.21 -7.73
C ILE A 54 -11.37 -1.21 -7.74
N HIS A 55 -11.28 -2.26 -8.56
CA HIS A 55 -12.36 -3.25 -8.71
C HIS A 55 -12.41 -4.28 -7.58
N THR A 56 -11.46 -4.31 -6.65
CA THR A 56 -11.38 -5.35 -5.61
C THR A 56 -11.30 -4.79 -4.20
N THR A 57 -10.31 -3.94 -3.94
CA THR A 57 -9.99 -3.47 -2.59
C THR A 57 -10.75 -2.19 -2.30
N GLU A 58 -10.81 -1.28 -3.27
CA GLU A 58 -11.50 0.00 -3.09
C GLU A 58 -13.02 -0.16 -2.94
N THR A 59 -13.61 -1.13 -3.64
CA THR A 59 -15.05 -1.45 -3.48
C THR A 59 -15.43 -1.82 -2.05
N ILE A 60 -14.47 -2.30 -1.26
CA ILE A 60 -14.66 -2.75 0.13
C ILE A 60 -14.24 -1.66 1.12
N TYR A 61 -13.07 -1.06 0.95
CA TYR A 61 -12.44 -0.22 1.98
C TYR A 61 -12.51 1.29 1.72
N ARG A 62 -12.77 1.74 0.48
CA ARG A 62 -12.90 3.15 0.10
C ARG A 62 -11.83 4.09 0.70
N ILE A 63 -10.56 3.67 0.66
CA ILE A 63 -9.48 4.38 1.34
C ILE A 63 -9.16 5.70 0.62
N ILE A 64 -9.34 5.75 -0.70
CA ILE A 64 -8.92 6.87 -1.55
C ILE A 64 -10.09 7.46 -2.36
N HIS A 65 -10.11 8.77 -2.51
CA HIS A 65 -11.06 9.39 -3.43
C HIS A 65 -10.59 9.19 -4.88
N ILE A 66 -11.20 8.23 -5.58
CA ILE A 66 -10.78 7.82 -6.94
C ILE A 66 -10.64 8.98 -7.93
N PRO A 67 -11.61 9.90 -8.07
CA PRO A 67 -11.46 11.01 -9.02
C PRO A 67 -10.23 11.89 -8.74
N THR A 68 -9.98 12.20 -7.46
CA THR A 68 -8.82 13.01 -7.06
C THR A 68 -7.52 12.25 -7.29
N PHE A 69 -7.50 10.96 -6.95
CA PHE A 69 -6.32 10.12 -7.13
C PHE A 69 -5.96 9.97 -8.61
N MET A 70 -6.94 9.79 -9.49
CA MET A 70 -6.71 9.72 -10.95
C MET A 70 -6.15 11.04 -11.51
N ALA A 71 -6.64 12.19 -11.04
CA ALA A 71 -6.07 13.48 -11.44
C ALA A 71 -4.60 13.61 -11.01
N GLN A 72 -4.27 13.20 -9.78
CA GLN A 72 -2.88 13.17 -9.30
C GLN A 72 -2.01 12.17 -10.08
N TYR A 73 -2.57 11.02 -10.46
CA TYR A 73 -1.91 10.01 -11.27
C TYR A 73 -1.51 10.53 -12.65
N GLU A 74 -2.40 11.23 -13.34
CA GLU A 74 -2.08 11.88 -14.62
C GLU A 74 -0.99 12.94 -14.43
N MET A 75 -1.11 13.81 -13.41
CA MET A 75 -0.09 14.82 -13.10
C MET A 75 1.27 14.20 -12.76
N TYR A 76 1.30 13.03 -12.13
CA TYR A 76 2.53 12.31 -11.78
C TYR A 76 3.27 11.85 -13.04
N TRP A 77 2.56 11.20 -13.97
CA TRP A 77 3.15 10.74 -15.22
C TRP A 77 3.54 11.88 -16.17
N ASP A 78 2.85 13.02 -16.08
CA ASP A 78 3.23 14.26 -16.76
C ASP A 78 4.45 14.97 -16.13
N GLY A 79 4.95 14.49 -14.99
CA GLY A 79 6.04 15.13 -14.25
C GLY A 79 5.65 16.46 -13.57
N LYS A 80 4.36 16.74 -13.46
CA LYS A 80 3.80 18.01 -12.93
C LYS A 80 3.40 17.92 -11.45
N LEU A 81 3.29 16.72 -10.88
CA LEU A 81 2.82 16.53 -9.51
C LEU A 81 3.86 17.01 -8.49
N GLN A 82 3.46 17.98 -7.66
CA GLN A 82 4.24 18.50 -6.56
C GLN A 82 3.77 17.84 -5.26
N GLY A 83 4.56 16.93 -4.70
CA GLY A 83 4.25 16.28 -3.43
C GLY A 83 4.94 14.93 -3.26
N ASP A 84 5.30 14.61 -2.02
CA ASP A 84 6.03 13.37 -1.68
C ASP A 84 5.11 12.25 -1.20
N THR A 85 3.81 12.51 -1.00
CA THR A 85 2.83 11.56 -0.42
C THR A 85 2.17 10.66 -1.46
N PHE A 86 2.09 11.08 -2.72
CA PHE A 86 1.40 10.32 -3.76
C PHE A 86 2.14 9.04 -4.16
N LEU A 87 3.46 9.11 -4.32
CA LEU A 87 4.27 7.97 -4.74
C LEU A 87 4.16 6.75 -3.80
N PRO A 88 4.30 6.88 -2.47
CA PRO A 88 4.13 5.74 -1.57
C PRO A 88 2.70 5.17 -1.61
N GLN A 89 1.67 6.02 -1.79
CA GLN A 89 0.29 5.56 -1.97
C GLN A 89 0.13 4.75 -3.27
N LEU A 90 0.62 5.27 -4.39
CA LEU A 90 0.59 4.58 -5.68
C LEU A 90 1.33 3.24 -5.62
N LEU A 91 2.49 3.20 -4.96
CA LEU A 91 3.28 1.98 -4.82
C LEU A 91 2.54 0.92 -3.98
N ALA A 92 1.89 1.33 -2.87
CA ALA A 92 1.07 0.43 -2.06
C ALA A 92 -0.16 -0.09 -2.81
N ILE A 93 -0.81 0.75 -3.62
CA ILE A 93 -1.92 0.37 -4.50
C ILE A 93 -1.47 -0.65 -5.55
N CYS A 94 -0.34 -0.40 -6.22
CA CYS A 94 0.22 -1.32 -7.21
C CYS A 94 0.60 -2.66 -6.59
N ALA A 95 1.19 -2.65 -5.38
CA ALA A 95 1.52 -3.85 -4.62
C ALA A 95 0.26 -4.67 -4.28
N THR A 96 -0.83 -4.00 -3.90
CA THR A 96 -2.12 -4.65 -3.62
C THR A 96 -2.72 -5.25 -4.89
N GLY A 97 -2.80 -4.48 -5.98
CA GLY A 97 -3.31 -4.93 -7.28
C GLY A 97 -2.54 -6.11 -7.87
N SER A 98 -1.22 -6.17 -7.63
CA SER A 98 -0.34 -7.22 -8.14
C SER A 98 -0.76 -8.63 -7.70
N ARG A 99 -1.38 -8.75 -6.52
CA ARG A 99 -1.86 -10.05 -6.01
C ARG A 99 -3.10 -10.57 -6.73
N PHE A 100 -3.97 -9.67 -7.19
CA PHE A 100 -5.21 -10.03 -7.88
C PHE A 100 -4.95 -10.43 -9.33
N GLU A 101 -4.01 -9.75 -10.00
CA GLU A 101 -3.54 -10.13 -11.34
C GLU A 101 -2.81 -11.49 -11.35
N ALA A 102 -2.07 -11.82 -10.29
CA ALA A 102 -1.44 -13.13 -10.16
C ALA A 102 -2.46 -14.28 -10.05
N LYS A 103 -3.65 -14.02 -9.48
CA LYS A 103 -4.73 -15.01 -9.38
C LYS A 103 -5.53 -15.15 -10.68
N SER A 104 -5.79 -14.04 -11.37
CA SER A 104 -6.60 -14.05 -12.62
C SER A 104 -5.92 -14.80 -13.76
N LYS A 105 -4.58 -14.74 -13.85
CA LYS A 105 -3.80 -15.46 -14.87
C LYS A 105 -3.62 -16.96 -14.58
N GLY A 106 -4.18 -17.46 -13.49
CA GLY A 106 -4.00 -18.83 -13.02
C GLY A 106 -2.56 -19.10 -12.57
N LEU A 107 -2.37 -20.20 -11.85
CA LEU A 107 -1.10 -20.72 -11.34
C LEU A 107 -0.12 -21.16 -12.47
N ARG A 108 -0.03 -20.41 -13.58
CA ARG A 108 0.56 -20.84 -14.86
C ARG A 108 1.74 -20.01 -15.39
N LYS A 109 2.30 -19.07 -14.62
CA LYS A 109 3.62 -18.48 -14.91
C LYS A 109 4.42 -18.39 -13.61
N SER A 110 5.11 -19.49 -13.28
CA SER A 110 6.57 -19.65 -13.47
C SER A 110 7.38 -18.95 -12.39
N ILE A 111 7.97 -19.80 -11.54
CA ILE A 111 9.35 -19.65 -11.08
C ILE A 111 10.18 -19.19 -12.30
N GLY A 112 10.52 -17.91 -12.37
CA GLY A 112 11.24 -17.32 -13.51
C GLY A 112 10.52 -16.16 -14.20
N THR A 113 11.00 -14.95 -13.90
CA THR A 113 11.30 -13.82 -14.81
C THR A 113 10.21 -13.03 -15.56
N ASP A 114 8.93 -13.40 -15.57
CA ASP A 114 7.90 -12.59 -16.28
C ASP A 114 6.79 -12.04 -15.37
N PHE A 115 7.11 -11.71 -14.11
CA PHE A 115 6.18 -10.95 -13.27
C PHE A 115 6.32 -9.47 -13.58
N ASP A 116 5.49 -8.97 -14.49
CA ASP A 116 5.45 -7.55 -14.87
C ASP A 116 4.91 -6.64 -13.75
N GLY A 117 4.58 -7.19 -12.57
CA GLY A 117 4.01 -6.46 -11.43
C GLY A 117 5.03 -6.03 -10.38
N VAL A 118 4.53 -5.51 -9.26
CA VAL A 118 5.37 -5.01 -8.16
C VAL A 118 5.78 -6.14 -7.22
N HIS A 119 7.06 -6.20 -6.85
CA HIS A 119 7.52 -7.08 -5.77
C HIS A 119 6.99 -6.59 -4.42
N ILE A 120 5.86 -7.16 -3.99
CA ILE A 120 5.05 -6.71 -2.85
C ILE A 120 5.90 -6.50 -1.57
N PRO A 121 6.78 -7.43 -1.14
CA PRO A 121 7.57 -7.21 0.07
C PRO A 121 8.50 -5.99 -0.01
N THR A 122 9.11 -5.75 -1.17
CA THR A 122 10.00 -4.59 -1.38
C THR A 122 9.22 -3.29 -1.38
N ALA A 123 8.06 -3.25 -2.04
CA ALA A 123 7.17 -2.10 -2.02
C ALA A 123 6.73 -1.76 -0.60
N CYS A 124 6.28 -2.75 0.18
CA CYS A 124 5.89 -2.56 1.57
C CYS A 124 7.03 -1.97 2.41
N GLU A 125 8.27 -2.46 2.28
CA GLU A 125 9.38 -1.90 3.05
C GLU A 125 9.77 -0.48 2.63
N LEU A 126 9.69 -0.15 1.34
CA LEU A 126 9.95 1.23 0.90
C LEU A 126 8.90 2.20 1.42
N VAL A 127 7.62 1.81 1.41
CA VAL A 127 6.52 2.61 1.97
C VAL A 127 6.68 2.78 3.48
N LYS A 128 7.01 1.72 4.22
CA LYS A 128 7.33 1.80 5.66
C LYS A 128 8.52 2.72 5.94
N SER A 129 9.60 2.59 5.17
CA SER A 129 10.78 3.45 5.31
C SER A 129 10.43 4.92 5.07
N TRP A 130 9.51 5.20 4.14
CA TRP A 130 9.01 6.55 3.91
C TRP A 130 8.17 7.04 5.10
N LEU A 131 7.23 6.24 5.60
CA LEU A 131 6.42 6.56 6.79
C LEU A 131 7.27 6.86 8.03
N HIS A 132 8.28 6.03 8.29
CA HIS A 132 9.23 6.23 9.39
C HIS A 132 10.10 7.49 9.23
N SER A 133 10.22 8.03 8.02
CA SER A 133 10.98 9.27 7.76
C SER A 133 10.18 10.54 8.06
N LEU A 134 8.85 10.44 8.18
CA LEU A 134 7.96 11.57 8.46
C LEU A 134 8.21 12.17 9.84
N LYS A 135 8.06 13.51 9.94
CA LYS A 135 8.27 14.24 11.20
C LYS A 135 7.24 15.35 11.39
N GLY A 136 7.03 15.74 12.64
CA GLY A 136 6.18 16.89 13.00
C GLY A 136 4.75 16.73 12.51
N LYS A 137 4.22 17.75 11.82
CA LYS A 137 2.81 17.79 11.38
C LYS A 137 2.44 16.66 10.41
N GLN A 138 3.39 16.10 9.67
CA GLN A 138 3.13 15.00 8.72
C GLN A 138 2.68 13.71 9.42
N LEU A 139 3.02 13.52 10.70
CA LEU A 139 2.62 12.33 11.46
C LEU A 139 1.12 12.33 11.80
N ILE A 140 0.46 13.48 11.73
CA ILE A 140 -0.97 13.67 12.07
C ILE A 140 -1.70 14.23 10.85
N ASP A 141 -1.27 13.83 9.65
CA ASP A 141 -1.92 14.18 8.40
C ASP A 141 -2.80 13.05 7.89
N PHE A 142 -3.92 13.42 7.27
CA PHE A 142 -4.88 12.46 6.73
C PHE A 142 -4.25 11.61 5.62
N THR A 143 -3.36 12.18 4.80
CA THR A 143 -2.69 11.43 3.74
C THR A 143 -1.74 10.36 4.28
N THR A 144 -1.11 10.62 5.44
CA THR A 144 -0.28 9.65 6.15
C THR A 144 -1.12 8.48 6.64
N LEU A 145 -2.29 8.75 7.22
CA LEU A 145 -3.22 7.69 7.62
C LEU A 145 -3.67 6.83 6.45
N GLN A 146 -4.07 7.47 5.34
CA GLN A 146 -4.45 6.74 4.12
C GLN A 146 -3.29 5.86 3.63
N THR A 147 -2.07 6.37 3.68
CA THR A 147 -0.87 5.59 3.30
C THR A 147 -0.64 4.39 4.21
N GLU A 148 -0.83 4.55 5.52
CA GLU A 148 -0.74 3.45 6.50
C GLU A 148 -1.83 2.39 6.28
N MET A 149 -3.05 2.80 5.94
CA MET A 149 -4.15 1.89 5.59
C MET A 149 -3.87 1.14 4.29
N LEU A 150 -3.37 1.81 3.25
CA LEU A 150 -2.96 1.18 1.99
C LEU A 150 -1.81 0.19 2.21
N LEU A 151 -0.83 0.55 3.05
CA LEU A 151 0.28 -0.34 3.42
C LEU A 151 -0.24 -1.59 4.14
N LEU A 152 -1.18 -1.45 5.09
CA LEU A 152 -1.79 -2.58 5.76
C LEU A 152 -2.44 -3.55 4.76
N GLN A 153 -3.15 -3.04 3.74
CA GLN A 153 -3.73 -3.86 2.67
C GLN A 153 -2.66 -4.58 1.84
N ALA A 154 -1.61 -3.87 1.43
CA ALA A 154 -0.49 -4.47 0.70
C ALA A 154 0.21 -5.56 1.53
N MET A 155 0.40 -5.33 2.84
CA MET A 155 0.99 -6.31 3.75
C MET A 155 0.13 -7.57 3.86
N ARG A 156 -1.21 -7.46 3.87
CA ARG A 156 -2.12 -8.61 3.85
C ARG A 156 -2.01 -9.46 2.59
N MET A 157 -1.54 -8.88 1.48
CA MET A 157 -1.33 -9.61 0.23
C MET A 157 -0.09 -10.51 0.27
N THR A 158 0.85 -10.20 1.17
CA THR A 158 1.90 -11.13 1.60
C THR A 158 1.34 -11.99 2.73
N ALA A 159 1.75 -13.25 2.90
CA ALA A 159 1.34 -13.99 4.10
C ALA A 159 2.23 -13.63 5.29
N ALA A 160 2.15 -12.33 5.62
CA ALA A 160 2.67 -11.71 6.82
C ALA A 160 2.04 -12.38 8.06
N ARG A 161 2.81 -12.43 9.15
CA ARG A 161 2.34 -12.99 10.41
C ARG A 161 1.16 -12.18 10.93
N PRO A 162 0.05 -12.81 11.38
CA PRO A 162 -1.12 -12.08 11.88
C PRO A 162 -0.78 -11.04 12.95
N GLN A 163 0.17 -11.33 13.83
CA GLN A 163 0.60 -10.42 14.90
C GLN A 163 1.11 -9.08 14.35
N VAL A 164 1.87 -9.11 13.24
CA VAL A 164 2.39 -7.90 12.60
C VAL A 164 1.26 -7.04 12.03
N LEU A 165 0.26 -7.67 11.41
CA LEU A 165 -0.91 -6.97 10.88
C LEU A 165 -1.76 -6.35 12.00
N TRP A 166 -1.93 -7.05 13.11
CA TRP A 166 -2.65 -6.54 14.28
C TRP A 166 -1.93 -5.36 14.94
N THR A 167 -0.60 -5.42 15.08
CA THR A 167 0.19 -4.29 15.59
C THR A 167 0.04 -3.07 14.69
N GLN A 168 0.14 -3.26 13.37
CA GLN A 168 -0.03 -2.18 12.39
C GLN A 168 -1.44 -1.58 12.46
N LEU A 169 -2.48 -2.42 12.53
CA LEU A 169 -3.87 -1.96 12.68
C LEU A 169 -4.08 -1.16 13.97
N GLY A 170 -3.50 -1.62 15.08
CA GLY A 170 -3.55 -0.90 16.36
C GLY A 170 -2.92 0.49 16.27
N ALA A 171 -1.79 0.62 15.58
CA ALA A 171 -1.15 1.91 15.35
C ALA A 171 -2.03 2.84 14.49
N ILE A 172 -2.64 2.32 13.42
CA ILE A 172 -3.58 3.06 12.56
C ILE A 172 -4.79 3.56 13.36
N LEU A 173 -5.40 2.69 14.16
CA LEU A 173 -6.51 3.08 15.03
C LEU A 173 -6.10 4.15 16.04
N GLY A 174 -4.91 4.01 16.65
CA GLY A 174 -4.33 5.03 17.52
C GLY A 174 -4.21 6.38 16.81
N MET A 175 -3.65 6.41 15.60
CA MET A 175 -3.53 7.63 14.79
C MET A 175 -4.90 8.23 14.47
N ALA A 176 -5.86 7.42 13.98
CA ALA A 176 -7.21 7.87 13.67
C ALA A 176 -7.91 8.49 14.90
N MET A 177 -7.73 7.88 16.08
CA MET A 177 -8.24 8.42 17.34
C MET A 177 -7.57 9.74 17.71
N THR A 178 -6.25 9.85 17.60
CA THR A 178 -5.51 11.11 17.86
C THR A 178 -5.95 12.23 16.91
N MET A 179 -6.29 11.92 15.67
CA MET A 179 -6.85 12.88 14.70
C MET A 179 -8.32 13.23 14.93
N GLY A 180 -8.98 12.60 15.91
CA GLY A 180 -10.39 12.84 16.20
C GLY A 180 -11.35 12.26 15.16
N MET A 181 -10.91 11.30 14.33
CA MET A 181 -11.78 10.72 13.29
C MET A 181 -12.97 9.93 13.85
N HIS A 182 -12.91 9.54 15.13
CA HIS A 182 -14.01 8.88 15.85
C HIS A 182 -15.13 9.85 16.28
N ARG A 183 -14.91 11.17 16.16
CA ARG A 183 -15.89 12.20 16.54
C ARG A 183 -16.70 12.60 15.32
N ASP A 184 -17.99 12.86 15.49
CA ASP A 184 -18.86 13.28 14.38
C ASP A 184 -18.32 14.59 13.79
N PRO A 185 -18.14 14.70 12.46
CA PRO A 185 -17.79 15.95 11.82
C PRO A 185 -18.67 17.15 12.22
N SER A 186 -19.91 16.91 12.66
CA SER A 186 -20.81 17.97 13.17
C SER A 186 -20.38 18.59 14.50
N GLU A 187 -19.44 17.98 15.23
CA GLU A 187 -18.94 18.46 16.52
C GLU A 187 -17.70 19.37 16.40
N PHE A 188 -17.17 19.59 15.18
CA PHE A 188 -15.98 20.42 14.96
C PHE A 188 -16.36 21.84 14.47
N GLU A 189 -16.07 22.84 15.30
CA GLU A 189 -16.03 24.26 14.91
C GLU A 189 -14.58 24.73 14.74
N PRO A 190 -14.20 25.41 13.63
CA PRO A 190 -15.02 25.76 12.47
C PRO A 190 -15.27 24.57 11.53
N GLN A 191 -16.36 24.65 10.74
CA GLN A 191 -16.81 23.54 9.88
C GLN A 191 -15.72 23.08 8.92
N ILE A 192 -15.36 21.80 9.06
CA ILE A 192 -14.46 21.10 8.14
C ILE A 192 -15.08 21.18 6.72
N PRO A 193 -14.29 21.44 5.66
CA PRO A 193 -14.80 21.43 4.29
C PRO A 193 -15.56 20.13 4.00
N VAL A 194 -16.72 20.22 3.33
CA VAL A 194 -17.62 19.07 3.08
C VAL A 194 -16.87 17.86 2.52
N PHE A 195 -15.93 18.08 1.60
CA PHE A 195 -15.07 17.01 1.06
C PHE A 195 -14.28 16.28 2.15
N SER A 196 -13.64 17.01 3.06
CA SER A 196 -12.87 16.45 4.17
C SER A 196 -13.77 15.79 5.23
N ALA A 197 -15.02 16.24 5.37
CA ALA A 197 -16.01 15.61 6.24
C ALA A 197 -16.52 14.28 5.67
N GLU A 198 -16.83 14.22 4.37
CA GLU A 198 -17.25 13.00 3.68
C GLU A 198 -16.13 11.95 3.66
N MET A 199 -14.88 12.35 3.39
CA MET A 199 -13.71 11.45 3.47
C MET A 199 -13.51 10.85 4.87
N ARG A 200 -13.89 11.56 5.93
CA ARG A 200 -13.85 11.06 7.30
C ARG A 200 -15.03 10.13 7.60
N ARG A 201 -16.24 10.44 7.11
CA ARG A 201 -17.43 9.58 7.29
C ARG A 201 -17.28 8.23 6.61
N GLU A 202 -16.81 8.18 5.37
CA GLU A 202 -16.67 6.91 4.65
C GLU A 202 -15.61 5.96 5.26
N ASN A 203 -14.53 6.49 5.83
CA ASN A 203 -13.48 5.65 6.46
C ASN A 203 -13.89 5.06 7.83
N VAL A 204 -14.87 5.64 8.53
CA VAL A 204 -15.31 5.19 9.86
C VAL A 204 -16.41 4.12 9.75
N VAL A 205 -17.22 4.14 8.69
CA VAL A 205 -18.45 3.34 8.58
C VAL A 205 -18.20 1.87 8.18
N LEU A 206 -16.97 1.47 7.83
CA LEU A 206 -16.68 0.15 7.26
C LEU A 206 -16.16 -0.92 8.24
N HIS A 207 -16.36 -0.74 9.55
CA HIS A 207 -16.03 -1.76 10.55
C HIS A 207 -17.25 -2.26 11.35
N PRO A 208 -17.93 -3.32 10.87
CA PRO A 208 -18.52 -4.35 11.72
C PRO A 208 -17.52 -5.48 12.06
#